data_AF-A0A919LVN2-F1
#
_entry.id   AF-A0A919LVN2-F1
#
_cell.length_a   1.000
_cell.length_b   1.000
_cell.length_c   1.000
_cell.angle_alpha   90.00
_cell.angle_beta   90.00
_cell.angle_gamma   90.00
#
_symmetry.space_group_name_H-M   'P 1'
#
loop_
_entity.id
_entity.type
_entity.pdbx_description
1 polymer ?
#
loop_
_entity_poly.entity_id
_entity_poly.type
_entity_poly.pdbx_seq_one_letter_code
_entity_poly.pdbx_strand_id
1 'polypeptide(L)' 'MSTLQNVLGMKKIDILNFITDFRKAPNQIRTLAEIRTHIGATDETALAALLEEMKQMRTLREVEKNGERAFQVAAK' A
#
# COMPACT_ATOMS: atom_id res chain seq x y z
N MET A 1 -12.30 -22.09 4.90
CA MET A 1 -11.35 -21.30 4.08
C MET A 1 -11.40 -19.83 4.49
N SER A 2 -10.81 -19.40 5.63
CA SER A 2 -11.06 -18.03 6.12
C SER A 2 -9.95 -17.32 6.93
N THR A 3 -8.80 -17.92 7.21
CA THR A 3 -7.74 -17.24 8.00
C THR A 3 -6.81 -16.39 7.16
N LEU A 4 -6.42 -16.85 5.97
CA LEU A 4 -5.47 -16.14 5.10
C LEU A 4 -6.08 -14.86 4.49
N GLN A 5 -7.36 -14.90 4.11
CA GLN A 5 -8.07 -13.75 3.56
C GLN A 5 -8.25 -12.61 4.58
N ASN A 6 -8.45 -12.94 5.86
CA ASN A 6 -8.54 -11.96 6.94
C ASN A 6 -7.19 -11.26 7.19
N VAL A 7 -6.08 -12.00 7.18
CA VAL A 7 -4.74 -11.43 7.37
C VAL A 7 -4.38 -10.49 6.21
N LEU A 8 -4.72 -10.86 4.97
CA LEU A 8 -4.51 -10.01 3.80
C LEU A 8 -5.38 -8.75 3.83
N GLY A 9 -6.62 -8.85 4.31
CA GLY A 9 -7.52 -7.71 4.50
C GLY A 9 -6.98 -6.67 5.50
N MET A 10 -6.44 -7.12 6.63
CA MET A 10 -5.84 -6.21 7.64
C MET A 10 -4.64 -5.45 7.05
N LYS A 11 -3.76 -6.13 6.29
CA LYS A 11 -2.61 -5.49 5.64
C LYS A 11 -3.01 -4.41 4.64
N LYS A 12 -4.09 -4.59 3.87
CA LYS A 12 -4.60 -3.56 2.95
C LYS A 12 -4.99 -2.28 3.69
N ILE A 13 -5.71 -2.43 4.80
CA ILE A 13 -6.15 -1.30 5.63
C ILE A 13 -4.94 -0.58 6.25
N ASP A 14 -3.95 -1.32 6.73
CA ASP A 14 -2.72 -0.74 7.29
C ASP A 14 -1.92 0.04 6.24
N ILE A 15 -1.76 -0.50 5.03
CA ILE A 15 -1.11 0.20 3.91
C ILE A 15 -1.86 1.49 3.59
N LEU A 16 -3.20 1.45 3.53
CA LEU A 16 -4.00 2.65 3.30
C LEU A 16 -3.82 3.66 4.42
N ASN A 17 -3.87 3.27 5.68
CA ASN A 17 -3.65 4.20 6.81
C ASN A 17 -2.24 4.79 6.82
N PHE A 18 -1.24 4.03 6.37
CA PHE A 18 0.14 4.50 6.29
C PHE A 18 0.36 5.53 5.18
N ILE A 19 -0.31 5.35 4.04
CA ILE A 19 -0.25 6.27 2.89
C ILE A 19 -1.18 7.47 3.11
N THR A 20 -2.36 7.24 3.65
CA THR A 20 -3.36 8.24 4.03
C THR A 20 -3.28 8.49 5.53
N ASP A 21 -2.36 9.37 5.95
CA ASP A 21 -2.47 9.95 7.28
C ASP A 21 -3.66 10.93 7.28
N PHE A 22 -4.85 10.40 7.59
CA PHE A 22 -6.10 11.17 7.65
C PHE A 22 -6.05 12.37 8.62
N ARG A 23 -5.01 12.46 9.46
CA ARG A 23 -4.82 13.55 10.42
C ARG A 23 -3.92 14.69 9.92
N LYS A 24 -3.14 14.51 8.84
CA LYS A 24 -2.03 15.44 8.48
C LYS A 24 -1.92 15.84 7.00
N ALA A 25 -3.04 15.99 6.28
CA ALA A 25 -3.11 16.45 4.88
C ALA A 25 -3.01 15.32 3.82
N PRO A 26 -3.52 15.55 2.59
CA PRO A 26 -4.02 14.48 1.73
C PRO A 26 -2.89 13.71 1.04
N ASN A 27 -3.02 12.39 0.99
CA ASN A 27 -2.29 11.45 0.12
C ASN A 27 -0.76 11.60 0.14
N GLN A 28 -0.11 11.06 1.16
CA GLN A 28 1.35 10.96 1.15
C GLN A 28 1.81 9.99 0.06
N ILE A 29 2.97 10.25 -0.53
CA ILE A 29 3.62 9.35 -1.48
C ILE A 29 4.64 8.51 -0.71
N ARG A 30 4.43 7.20 -0.66
CA ARG A 30 5.29 6.23 0.02
C ARG A 30 5.93 5.29 -0.97
N THR A 31 7.24 5.14 -0.90
CA THR A 31 8.00 4.20 -1.74
C THR A 31 7.63 2.76 -1.40
N LEU A 32 7.90 1.83 -2.32
CA LEU A 32 7.75 0.40 -2.07
C LEU A 32 8.55 -0.04 -0.84
N ALA A 33 9.76 0.51 -0.67
CA ALA A 33 10.63 0.21 0.46
C ALA A 33 10.04 0.69 1.81
N GLU A 34 9.45 1.89 1.83
CA GLU A 34 8.76 2.42 3.02
C GLU A 34 7.55 1.53 3.40
N ILE A 35 6.73 1.14 2.42
CA ILE A 35 5.56 0.30 2.64
C ILE A 35 5.97 -1.09 3.15
N ARG A 36 6.97 -1.71 2.51
CA ARG A 36 7.50 -3.02 2.90
C ARG A 36 8.01 -3.01 4.34
N THR A 37 8.78 -1.99 4.69
CA THR A 37 9.30 -1.79 6.05
C THR A 37 8.16 -1.62 7.05
N HIS A 38 7.13 -0.84 6.72
CA HIS A 38 6.01 -0.58 7.61
C HIS A 38 5.22 -1.84 7.97
N ILE A 39 4.88 -2.67 6.98
CA ILE A 39 4.07 -3.87 7.21
C ILE A 39 4.90 -5.09 7.65
N GLY A 40 6.22 -4.94 7.76
CA GLY A 40 7.14 -6.04 8.07
C GLY A 40 7.07 -7.19 7.06
N ALA A 41 6.79 -6.89 5.78
CA ALA A 41 6.66 -7.93 4.76
C ALA A 41 8.04 -8.51 4.41
N THR A 42 8.21 -9.79 4.71
CA THR A 42 9.37 -10.59 4.30
C THR A 42 9.23 -11.15 2.90
N ASP A 43 8.00 -11.31 2.40
CA ASP A 43 7.71 -11.77 1.03
C ASP A 43 7.35 -10.59 0.12
N GLU A 44 8.29 -10.23 -0.74
CA GLU A 44 8.17 -9.15 -1.73
C GLU A 44 7.15 -9.48 -2.83
N THR A 45 7.01 -10.75 -3.20
CA THR A 45 6.09 -11.18 -4.27
C THR A 45 4.65 -11.03 -3.82
N ALA A 46 4.35 -11.46 -2.59
CA ALA A 46 3.02 -11.30 -1.99
C ALA A 46 2.65 -9.82 -1.82
N LEU A 47 3.60 -8.97 -1.42
CA LEU A 47 3.38 -7.53 -1.32
C LEU A 47 3.14 -6.89 -2.69
N ALA A 48 3.94 -7.25 -3.70
CA ALA A 48 3.77 -6.73 -5.05
C ALA A 48 2.39 -7.09 -5.62
N ALA A 49 1.95 -8.33 -5.46
CA ALA A 49 0.61 -8.76 -5.87
C ALA A 49 -0.50 -7.98 -5.15
N LEU A 50 -0.33 -7.73 -3.84
CA LEU A 50 -1.28 -6.95 -3.04
C LEU A 50 -1.40 -5.51 -3.51
N LEU A 51 -0.27 -4.85 -3.78
CA LEU A 51 -0.23 -3.48 -4.27
C LEU A 51 -0.82 -3.36 -5.68
N GLU A 52 -0.59 -4.38 -6.52
CA GLU A 52 -1.19 -4.43 -7.86
C GLU A 52 -2.71 -4.61 -7.81
N GLU A 53 -3.22 -5.45 -6.91
CA GLU A 53 -4.66 -5.58 -6.67
C GLU A 53 -5.27 -4.23 -6.22
N MET A 54 -4.61 -3.52 -5.30
CA MET A 54 -5.05 -2.20 -4.83
C MET A 54 -5.00 -1.12 -5.93
N LYS A 55 -4.07 -1.23 -6.89
CA LYS A 55 -4.05 -0.39 -8.09
C LYS A 55 -5.21 -0.70 -9.03
N GLN A 56 -5.48 -1.97 -9.28
CA GLN A 56 -6.60 -2.39 -10.13
C GLN A 56 -7.95 -1.94 -9.57
N MET A 57 -8.09 -1.97 -8.24
CA MET A 57 -9.24 -1.43 -7.52
C MET A 57 -9.30 0.11 -7.48
N ARG A 58 -8.32 0.79 -8.08
CA ARG A 58 -8.17 2.27 -8.08
C ARG A 58 -8.15 2.86 -6.67
N THR A 59 -7.65 2.11 -5.69
CA THR A 59 -7.45 2.60 -4.32
C THR A 59 -6.07 3.25 -4.17
N LEU A 60 -5.07 2.71 -4.88
CA LEU A 60 -3.74 3.29 -5.01
C LEU A 60 -3.46 3.69 -6.46
N ARG A 61 -2.59 4.68 -6.63
CA ARG A 61 -1.91 4.98 -7.89
C ARG A 61 -0.40 4.85 -7.69
N GLU A 62 0.24 4.19 -8.64
CA GLU A 62 1.70 4.12 -8.70
C GLU A 62 2.24 5.42 -9.29
N VAL A 63 3.30 5.94 -8.68
CA VAL A 63 4.04 7.12 -9.11
C VAL A 63 5.52 6.90 -8.88
N GLU A 64 6.35 7.74 -9.48
CA GLU A 64 7.77 7.77 -9.21
C GLU A 64 8.08 8.82 -8.13
N LYS A 65 8.94 8.47 -7.17
CA LYS A 65 9.47 9.40 -6.17
C LYS A 65 10.97 9.15 -6.05
N ASN A 66 11.78 10.14 -6.39
CA ASN A 66 13.25 10.07 -6.33
C ASN A 66 13.85 8.88 -7.12
N GLY A 67 13.27 8.52 -8.28
CA GLY A 67 13.70 7.36 -9.08
C GLY A 67 13.21 6.01 -8.56
N GLU A 68 12.41 5.98 -7.49
CA GLU A 68 11.84 4.77 -6.91
C GLU A 68 10.35 4.63 -7.21
N ARG A 69 9.89 3.39 -7.31
CA ARG A 69 8.46 3.06 -7.35
C ARG A 69 7.81 3.46 -6.03
N ALA A 70 6.77 4.27 -6.11
CA ALA A 70 6.04 4.77 -4.98
C ALA A 70 4.53 4.73 -5.22
N PHE A 71 3.78 4.83 -4.14
CA PHE A 71 2.33 4.68 -4.13
C PHE A 71 1.72 5.80 -3.32
N GLN A 72 0.55 6.23 -3.77
CA GLN A 72 -0.28 7.19 -3.08
C GLN A 72 -1.74 6.79 -3.24
N VAL A 73 -2.59 7.17 -2.30
CA VAL A 73 -4.03 6.91 -2.40
C VAL A 73 -4.61 7.69 -3.58
N ALA A 74 -5.44 7.02 -4.36
CA ALA A 74 -6.23 7.67 -5.40
C ALA A 74 -7.44 8.34 -4.73
N ALA A 75 -7.29 9.62 -4.36
CA ALA A 75 -8.44 10.42 -3.92
C ALA A 75 -9.42 10.58 -5.10
N LYS A 76 -10.72 10.39 -4.82
CA LYS A 76 -11.80 10.91 -5.65
C LYS A 76 -12.08 12.35 -5.29
#